data_AF-A0A4C1YJL6-F1
#
_entry.id   AF-A0A4C1YJL6-F1
#
_cell.length_a   1.000
_cell.length_b   1.000
_cell.length_c   1.000
_cell.angle_alpha   90.00
_cell.angle_beta   90.00
_cell.angle_gamma   90.00
#
_symmetry.space_group_name_H-M   'P 1'
#
loop_
_entity.id
_entity.type
_entity.pdbx_description
1 polymer ?
#
loop_
_entity_poly.entity_id
_entity_poly.type
_entity_poly.pdbx_seq_one_letter_code
_entity_poly.pdbx_strand_id
1 'polypeptide(L)'
;MHTRVEPLTKTRLLWTECCFLKSLLDPEKNNPEIDVTKLAEALHTYSESQKIKEHDESFNVKDGSIPQDSDSGISTDGFQMLEDLQCELREKAHLANKLRNQLDFTDLQHEEMVATLTAERNALRTHNNMLKEENLSLTHVRRDYDDVCERLCSSEAALDDARKELEIIRKQNKTQQEQIESLQAEKFILQELLAKSKAECHKINEMYATRQAALIEQNETLKTDFADVSARLQDQEEFMQQIIKEKVLVEMELKDLVNKSNQSNSKLDRSIDVSYTEDQMISTLEGISPETKFSQDHQLDEDVFMNTFKDEACPSANMSLFDEIRLSFGSFKKKENERCPKDSLKSLFQIFAVLCFCASIVFLYGATRARGGHCAGVPARWLAAREFLDAVLRVQYVGEVPM
;
A
#
# COMPACT_ATOMS: atom_id res chain seq x y z
N MET A 1 -48.25 -66.73 -62.15
CA MET A 1 -46.87 -66.24 -62.36
C MET A 1 -46.17 -66.27 -61.01
N HIS A 2 -45.64 -67.41 -60.58
CA HIS A 2 -44.24 -67.82 -60.78
C HIS A 2 -43.24 -66.72 -60.38
N THR A 3 -42.65 -67.00 -59.22
CA THR A 3 -41.65 -66.28 -58.42
C THR A 3 -40.37 -65.95 -59.19
N ARG A 4 -39.77 -64.79 -58.89
CA ARG A 4 -38.31 -64.71 -58.75
C ARG A 4 -37.93 -63.66 -57.70
N VAL A 5 -37.43 -64.18 -56.60
CA VAL A 5 -36.67 -63.50 -55.55
C VAL A 5 -35.25 -63.24 -56.10
N GLU A 6 -34.60 -62.16 -55.61
CA GLU A 6 -33.22 -61.67 -55.82
C GLU A 6 -33.01 -60.58 -56.89
N PRO A 7 -32.32 -59.45 -56.56
CA PRO A 7 -31.03 -59.41 -55.87
C PRO A 7 -30.95 -58.39 -54.72
N LEU A 8 -31.19 -58.83 -53.48
CA LEU A 8 -30.87 -58.04 -52.26
C LEU A 8 -29.52 -58.45 -51.63
N THR A 9 -28.88 -59.49 -52.16
CA THR A 9 -27.58 -60.01 -51.69
C THR A 9 -26.41 -59.19 -52.21
N LYS A 10 -26.48 -58.67 -53.45
CA LYS A 10 -25.39 -57.92 -54.10
C LYS A 10 -25.13 -56.55 -53.46
N THR A 11 -26.19 -55.83 -53.09
CA THR A 11 -26.10 -54.54 -52.39
C THR A 11 -25.60 -54.69 -50.96
N ARG A 12 -25.92 -55.81 -50.31
CA ARG A 12 -25.45 -56.12 -48.95
C ARG A 12 -23.96 -56.49 -48.92
N LEU A 13 -23.49 -57.24 -49.93
CA LEU A 13 -22.08 -57.58 -50.14
C LEU A 13 -21.22 -56.34 -50.39
N LEU A 14 -21.67 -55.44 -51.28
CA LEU A 14 -21.00 -54.16 -51.57
C LEU A 14 -20.95 -53.24 -50.33
N TRP A 15 -22.02 -53.22 -49.53
CA TRP A 15 -22.03 -52.47 -48.27
C TRP A 15 -21.06 -53.05 -47.25
N THR A 16 -20.99 -54.37 -47.11
CA THR A 16 -20.03 -55.02 -46.20
C THR A 16 -18.59 -54.82 -46.65
N GLU A 17 -18.31 -54.84 -47.96
CA GLU A 17 -16.98 -54.53 -48.51
C GLU A 17 -16.61 -53.05 -48.32
N CYS A 18 -17.55 -52.13 -48.53
CA CYS A 18 -17.34 -50.70 -48.27
C CYS A 18 -17.14 -50.40 -46.77
N CYS A 19 -17.88 -51.06 -45.87
CA CYS A 19 -17.69 -50.93 -44.42
C CYS A 19 -16.37 -51.55 -43.96
N PHE A 20 -15.94 -52.65 -44.57
CA PHE A 20 -14.65 -53.28 -44.29
C PHE A 20 -13.49 -52.38 -44.74
N LEU A 21 -13.54 -51.84 -45.96
CA LEU A 21 -12.56 -50.87 -46.46
C LEU A 21 -12.52 -49.60 -45.61
N LYS A 22 -13.69 -49.08 -45.20
CA LYS A 22 -13.78 -47.92 -44.30
C LYS A 22 -13.18 -48.19 -42.92
N SER A 23 -13.28 -49.41 -42.42
CA SER A 23 -12.65 -49.84 -41.16
C SER A 23 -11.13 -50.07 -41.27
N LEU A 24 -10.60 -50.31 -42.48
CA LEU A 24 -9.16 -50.47 -42.74
C LEU A 24 -8.43 -49.12 -42.94
N LEU A 25 -9.19 -48.05 -43.20
CA LEU A 25 -8.70 -46.69 -43.46
C LEU A 25 -8.97 -45.75 -42.28
N ASP A 26 -9.43 -46.29 -41.14
CA ASP A 26 -9.83 -45.53 -39.96
C ASP A 26 -8.61 -45.28 -39.04
N PRO A 27 -8.14 -44.04 -38.87
CA PRO A 27 -6.87 -43.74 -38.19
C PRO A 27 -6.89 -43.97 -36.67
N GLU A 28 -8.05 -44.25 -36.07
CA GLU A 28 -8.20 -44.51 -34.63
C GLU A 28 -8.25 -46.01 -34.26
N LYS A 29 -8.30 -46.92 -35.23
CA LYS A 29 -8.18 -48.36 -34.98
C LYS A 29 -6.80 -48.85 -35.40
N ASN A 30 -6.12 -49.59 -34.52
CA ASN A 30 -4.89 -50.29 -34.85
C ASN A 30 -5.14 -51.17 -36.08
N ASN A 31 -4.61 -50.74 -37.23
CA ASN A 31 -4.62 -51.51 -38.45
C ASN A 31 -3.83 -52.80 -38.24
N PRO A 32 -4.33 -53.96 -38.70
CA PRO A 32 -3.50 -55.17 -38.70
C PRO A 32 -2.31 -54.91 -39.62
N GLU A 33 -1.10 -55.15 -39.11
CA GLU A 33 0.14 -55.00 -39.88
C GLU A 33 -0.02 -55.73 -41.22
N ILE A 34 0.00 -54.96 -42.31
CA ILE A 34 0.01 -55.50 -43.67
C ILE A 34 1.39 -56.14 -43.81
N ASP A 35 1.46 -57.43 -43.53
CA ASP A 35 2.68 -58.20 -43.67
C ASP A 35 3.08 -58.21 -45.15
N VAL A 36 4.25 -57.64 -45.44
CA VAL A 36 4.80 -57.42 -46.79
C VAL A 36 4.87 -58.74 -47.57
N THR A 37 4.97 -59.86 -46.86
CA THR A 37 4.94 -61.23 -47.39
C THR A 37 3.63 -61.56 -48.12
N LYS A 38 2.47 -61.14 -47.60
CA LYS A 38 1.15 -61.41 -48.21
C LYS A 38 0.93 -60.60 -49.48
N LEU A 39 1.46 -59.38 -49.53
CA LEU A 39 1.42 -58.53 -50.73
C LEU A 39 2.33 -59.09 -51.83
N ALA A 40 3.51 -59.61 -51.46
CA ALA A 40 4.43 -60.24 -52.37
C ALA A 40 3.86 -61.54 -52.98
N GLU A 41 3.19 -62.38 -52.19
CA GLU A 41 2.51 -63.59 -52.69
C GLU A 41 1.36 -63.25 -53.65
N ALA A 42 0.55 -62.23 -53.33
CA ALA A 42 -0.54 -61.79 -54.21
C ALA A 42 -0.02 -61.24 -55.55
N LEU A 43 1.06 -60.46 -55.53
CA LEU A 43 1.72 -59.94 -56.75
C LEU A 43 2.38 -61.05 -57.57
N HIS A 44 2.98 -62.06 -56.93
CA HIS A 44 3.55 -63.21 -57.62
C HIS A 44 2.45 -64.03 -58.32
N THR A 45 1.32 -64.24 -57.65
CA THR A 45 0.17 -64.97 -58.21
C THR A 45 -0.44 -64.23 -59.39
N TYR A 46 -0.52 -62.89 -59.33
CA TYR A 46 -0.99 -62.06 -60.44
C TYR A 46 -0.01 -62.05 -61.62
N SER A 47 1.30 -62.02 -61.37
CA SER A 47 2.35 -62.07 -62.39
C SER A 47 2.37 -63.40 -63.16
N GLU A 48 2.22 -64.54 -62.47
CA GLU A 48 2.09 -65.85 -63.14
C GLU A 48 0.81 -65.94 -63.98
N SER A 49 -0.29 -65.32 -63.50
CA SER A 49 -1.57 -65.30 -64.23
C SER A 49 -1.52 -64.49 -65.52
N GLN A 50 -0.62 -63.50 -65.64
CA GLN A 50 -0.40 -62.75 -66.89
C GLN A 50 0.48 -63.53 -67.88
N LYS A 51 1.51 -64.24 -67.40
CA LYS A 51 2.41 -65.03 -68.29
C LYS A 51 1.70 -66.15 -69.05
N ILE A 52 0.58 -66.67 -68.53
CA ILE A 52 -0.20 -67.73 -69.18
C ILE A 52 -1.08 -67.19 -70.32
N LYS A 53 -1.37 -65.86 -70.36
CA LYS A 53 -2.29 -65.27 -71.35
C LYS A 53 -1.64 -64.70 -72.61
N GLU A 54 -0.32 -64.55 -72.64
CA GLU A 54 0.39 -63.93 -73.80
C GLU A 54 0.98 -64.94 -74.80
N HIS A 55 0.79 -66.26 -74.60
CA HIS A 55 1.42 -67.29 -75.45
C HIS A 55 0.50 -68.04 -76.43
N ASP A 56 -0.80 -67.75 -76.50
CA ASP A 56 -1.74 -68.50 -77.35
C ASP A 56 -2.30 -67.73 -78.58
N GLU A 57 -1.82 -66.52 -78.87
CA GLU A 57 -2.26 -65.73 -80.04
C GLU A 57 -1.10 -65.37 -80.99
N SER A 58 -0.26 -66.33 -81.36
CA SER A 58 0.61 -66.20 -82.53
C SER A 58 -0.04 -66.87 -83.75
N PHE A 59 -0.61 -66.02 -84.62
CA PHE A 59 -1.07 -66.33 -85.97
C PHE A 59 -0.01 -67.11 -86.77
N ASN A 60 -0.25 -68.39 -87.00
CA ASN A 60 0.49 -69.17 -87.99
C ASN A 60 -0.26 -69.09 -89.33
N VAL A 61 0.03 -68.06 -90.13
CA VAL A 61 -0.46 -67.96 -91.51
C VAL A 61 0.30 -68.96 -92.36
N LYS A 62 -0.46 -69.88 -92.97
CA LYS A 62 -0.02 -70.81 -94.02
C LYS A 62 0.58 -70.05 -95.20
N ASP A 63 1.86 -70.24 -95.48
CA ASP A 63 2.42 -70.03 -96.83
C ASP A 63 2.19 -71.30 -97.66
N GLY A 64 1.00 -71.39 -98.25
CA GLY A 64 0.67 -72.34 -99.29
C GLY A 64 0.88 -71.71 -100.67
N SER A 65 1.66 -72.41 -101.50
CA SER A 65 1.61 -72.41 -102.97
C SER A 65 1.77 -71.08 -103.70
N ILE A 66 2.94 -70.92 -104.31
CA ILE A 66 3.16 -70.17 -105.56
C ILE A 66 2.21 -70.73 -106.64
N PRO A 67 1.33 -69.93 -107.28
CA PRO A 67 0.71 -70.32 -108.53
C PRO A 67 1.61 -69.88 -109.69
N GLN A 68 2.11 -70.87 -110.44
CA GLN A 68 2.72 -70.64 -111.74
C GLN A 68 1.66 -70.16 -112.73
N ASP A 69 1.97 -69.04 -113.37
CA ASP A 69 1.83 -68.75 -114.79
C ASP A 69 0.55 -69.23 -115.50
N SER A 70 -0.39 -68.29 -115.58
CA SER A 70 -1.06 -67.84 -116.80
C SER A 70 -1.01 -68.75 -118.03
N ASP A 71 -2.17 -69.27 -118.43
CA ASP A 71 -2.54 -69.28 -119.84
C ASP A 71 -4.06 -69.13 -120.06
N SER A 72 -4.39 -67.99 -120.68
CA SER A 72 -5.44 -67.78 -121.69
C SER A 72 -6.87 -68.26 -121.46
N GLY A 73 -7.75 -67.30 -121.15
CA GLY A 73 -9.20 -67.41 -121.38
C GLY A 73 -9.91 -66.10 -121.06
N ILE A 74 -10.09 -65.22 -122.05
CA ILE A 74 -10.85 -63.97 -121.93
C ILE A 74 -12.33 -64.36 -121.74
N SER A 75 -12.74 -64.51 -120.48
CA SER A 75 -14.15 -64.56 -120.08
C SER A 75 -14.56 -63.15 -119.65
N THR A 76 -15.61 -62.61 -120.26
CA THR A 76 -16.26 -61.34 -119.91
C THR A 76 -16.62 -61.23 -118.43
N ASP A 77 -16.78 -62.35 -117.71
CA ASP A 77 -17.03 -62.39 -116.26
C ASP A 77 -15.81 -62.03 -115.40
N GLY A 78 -14.58 -62.29 -115.88
CA GLY A 78 -13.36 -61.97 -115.14
C GLY A 78 -13.09 -60.47 -115.04
N PHE A 79 -13.46 -59.72 -116.08
CA PHE A 79 -13.38 -58.26 -116.07
C PHE A 79 -14.41 -57.63 -115.13
N GLN A 80 -15.65 -58.14 -115.13
CA GLN A 80 -16.69 -57.65 -114.22
C GLN A 80 -16.30 -57.89 -112.76
N MET A 81 -15.79 -59.09 -112.42
CA MET A 81 -15.32 -59.39 -111.06
C MET A 81 -14.16 -58.49 -110.63
N LEU A 82 -13.21 -58.19 -111.54
CA LEU A 82 -12.12 -57.26 -111.26
C LEU A 82 -12.63 -55.83 -111.02
N GLU A 83 -13.62 -55.39 -111.79
CA GLU A 83 -14.24 -54.08 -111.61
C GLU A 83 -15.03 -53.99 -110.29
N ASP A 84 -15.75 -55.05 -109.93
CA ASP A 84 -16.47 -55.15 -108.65
C ASP A 84 -15.49 -55.15 -107.45
N LEU A 85 -14.41 -55.93 -107.52
CA LEU A 85 -13.35 -55.92 -106.51
C LEU A 85 -12.65 -54.56 -106.42
N GLN A 86 -12.45 -53.88 -107.55
CA GLN A 86 -11.88 -52.54 -107.57
C GLN A 86 -12.84 -51.47 -107.03
N CYS A 87 -14.15 -51.65 -107.21
CA CYS A 87 -15.18 -50.82 -106.56
C CYS A 87 -15.19 -51.06 -105.05
N GLU A 88 -15.21 -52.32 -104.60
CA GLU A 88 -15.18 -52.69 -103.19
C GLU A 88 -13.91 -52.20 -102.48
N LEU A 89 -12.75 -52.30 -103.15
CA LEU A 89 -11.49 -51.76 -102.62
C LEU A 89 -11.55 -50.23 -102.47
N ARG A 90 -12.15 -49.51 -103.42
CA ARG A 90 -12.35 -48.06 -103.33
C ARG A 90 -13.29 -47.69 -102.19
N GLU A 91 -14.39 -48.41 -102.02
CA GLU A 91 -15.33 -48.19 -100.92
C GLU A 91 -14.70 -48.48 -99.55
N LYS A 92 -13.97 -49.59 -99.42
CA LYS A 92 -13.22 -49.94 -98.20
C LYS A 92 -12.13 -48.91 -97.88
N ALA A 93 -11.39 -48.44 -98.89
CA ALA A 93 -10.40 -47.38 -98.71
C ALA A 93 -11.06 -46.06 -98.25
N HIS A 94 -12.21 -45.70 -98.82
CA HIS A 94 -12.97 -44.52 -98.41
C HIS A 94 -13.49 -44.67 -96.97
N LEU A 95 -14.03 -45.84 -96.60
CA LEU A 95 -14.48 -46.13 -95.24
C LEU A 95 -13.32 -46.09 -94.24
N ALA A 96 -12.17 -46.68 -94.57
CA ALA A 96 -10.97 -46.64 -93.73
C ALA A 96 -10.50 -45.20 -93.50
N ASN A 97 -10.50 -44.35 -94.54
CA ASN A 97 -10.18 -42.93 -94.39
C ASN A 97 -11.19 -42.19 -93.52
N LYS A 98 -12.49 -42.48 -93.66
CA LYS A 98 -13.54 -41.88 -92.82
C LYS A 98 -13.38 -42.28 -91.35
N LEU A 99 -13.11 -43.56 -91.07
CA LEU A 99 -12.88 -44.05 -89.71
C LEU A 99 -11.61 -43.46 -89.11
N ARG A 100 -10.53 -43.31 -89.88
CA ARG A 100 -9.30 -42.64 -89.43
C ARG A 100 -9.57 -41.19 -89.06
N ASN A 101 -10.24 -40.43 -89.94
CA ASN A 101 -10.60 -39.04 -89.64
C ASN A 101 -11.52 -38.92 -88.40
N GLN A 102 -12.42 -39.88 -88.18
CA GLN A 102 -13.26 -39.90 -86.98
C GLN A 102 -12.44 -40.20 -85.72
N LEU A 103 -11.50 -41.13 -85.79
CA LEU A 103 -10.58 -41.43 -84.69
C LEU A 103 -9.73 -40.21 -84.34
N ASP A 104 -9.11 -39.58 -85.33
CA ASP A 104 -8.29 -38.39 -85.15
C ASP A 104 -9.09 -37.25 -84.49
N PHE A 105 -10.36 -37.07 -84.89
CA PHE A 105 -11.25 -36.10 -84.29
C PHE A 105 -11.58 -36.43 -82.82
N THR A 106 -11.85 -37.69 -82.50
CA THR A 106 -12.13 -38.11 -81.11
C THR A 106 -10.88 -38.00 -80.23
N ASP A 107 -9.70 -38.30 -80.76
CA ASP A 107 -8.43 -38.19 -80.03
C ASP A 107 -8.14 -36.73 -79.68
N LEU A 108 -8.32 -35.80 -80.63
CA LEU A 108 -8.21 -34.37 -80.36
C LEU A 108 -9.17 -33.88 -79.27
N GLN A 109 -10.42 -34.35 -79.27
CA GLN A 109 -11.39 -34.00 -78.23
C GLN A 109 -11.00 -34.56 -76.85
N HIS A 110 -10.48 -35.80 -76.80
CA HIS A 110 -9.99 -36.38 -75.56
C HIS A 110 -8.74 -35.65 -75.05
N GLU A 111 -7.82 -35.27 -75.92
CA GLU A 111 -6.64 -34.47 -75.55
C GLU A 111 -7.04 -33.11 -74.95
N GLU A 112 -8.00 -32.41 -75.56
CA GLU A 112 -8.54 -31.15 -75.02
C GLU A 112 -9.19 -31.34 -73.64
N MET A 113 -9.99 -32.40 -73.47
CA MET A 113 -10.60 -32.73 -72.18
C MET A 113 -9.56 -33.09 -71.11
N VAL A 114 -8.51 -33.83 -71.47
CA VAL A 114 -7.41 -34.15 -70.54
C VAL A 114 -6.63 -32.89 -70.16
N ALA A 115 -6.41 -31.97 -71.10
CA ALA A 115 -5.75 -30.70 -70.82
C ALA A 115 -6.56 -29.84 -69.84
N THR A 116 -7.87 -29.72 -70.04
CA THR A 116 -8.77 -28.95 -69.15
C THR A 116 -8.83 -29.57 -67.75
N LEU A 117 -9.05 -30.89 -67.64
CA LEU A 117 -9.03 -31.60 -66.35
C LEU A 117 -7.68 -31.49 -65.63
N THR A 118 -6.58 -31.50 -66.38
CA THR A 118 -5.23 -31.32 -65.81
C THR A 118 -5.05 -29.90 -65.26
N ALA A 119 -5.54 -28.88 -65.96
CA ALA A 119 -5.53 -27.50 -65.49
C ALA A 119 -6.38 -27.33 -64.21
N GLU A 120 -7.59 -27.89 -64.19
CA GLU A 120 -8.46 -27.87 -63.01
C GLU A 120 -7.81 -28.59 -61.81
N ARG A 121 -7.23 -29.77 -62.02
CA ARG A 121 -6.48 -30.50 -60.97
C ARG A 121 -5.36 -29.64 -60.39
N ASN A 122 -4.61 -28.94 -61.25
CA ASN A 122 -3.52 -28.08 -60.81
C ASN A 122 -4.05 -26.88 -60.01
N ALA A 123 -5.13 -26.23 -60.46
CA ALA A 123 -5.78 -25.13 -59.74
C ALA A 123 -6.30 -25.57 -58.36
N LEU A 124 -6.95 -26.73 -58.28
CA LEU A 124 -7.41 -27.31 -57.01
C LEU A 124 -6.24 -27.63 -56.08
N ARG A 125 -5.12 -28.15 -56.61
CA ARG A 125 -3.91 -28.40 -55.83
C ARG A 125 -3.34 -27.09 -55.26
N THR A 126 -3.27 -26.02 -56.06
CA THR A 126 -2.80 -24.71 -55.56
C THR A 126 -3.70 -24.16 -54.48
N HIS A 127 -5.03 -24.26 -54.64
CA HIS A 127 -5.97 -23.82 -53.62
C HIS A 127 -5.87 -24.63 -52.32
N ASN A 128 -5.69 -25.95 -52.43
CA ASN A 128 -5.47 -26.80 -51.28
C ASN A 128 -4.21 -26.41 -50.48
N ASN A 129 -3.13 -26.03 -51.18
CA ASN A 129 -1.91 -25.56 -50.54
C ASN A 129 -2.13 -24.21 -49.81
N MET A 130 -2.83 -23.26 -50.42
CA MET A 130 -3.18 -21.99 -49.77
C MET A 130 -4.01 -22.21 -48.50
N LEU A 131 -5.04 -23.07 -48.55
CA LEU A 131 -5.84 -23.40 -47.37
C LEU A 131 -5.02 -24.06 -46.25
N LYS A 132 -4.01 -24.87 -46.59
CA LYS A 132 -3.10 -25.45 -45.59
C LYS A 132 -2.24 -24.38 -44.92
N GLU A 133 -1.71 -23.43 -45.69
CA GLU A 133 -0.93 -22.31 -45.17
C GLU A 133 -1.78 -21.39 -44.28
N GLU A 134 -3.01 -21.06 -44.69
CA GLU A 134 -3.95 -20.29 -43.89
C GLU A 134 -4.30 -21.00 -42.58
N ASN A 135 -4.53 -22.31 -42.61
CA ASN A 135 -4.83 -23.09 -41.41
C ASN A 135 -3.64 -23.11 -40.43
N LEU A 136 -2.41 -23.20 -40.94
CA LEU A 136 -1.20 -23.05 -40.12
C LEU A 136 -1.14 -21.66 -39.49
N SER A 137 -1.40 -20.60 -40.26
CA SER A 137 -1.43 -19.22 -39.76
C SER A 137 -2.49 -19.03 -38.67
N LEU A 138 -3.71 -19.53 -38.88
CA LEU A 138 -4.79 -19.48 -37.88
C LEU A 138 -4.44 -20.25 -36.62
N THR A 139 -3.72 -21.37 -36.73
CA THR A 139 -3.24 -22.13 -35.57
C THR A 139 -2.23 -21.33 -34.76
N HIS A 140 -1.35 -20.56 -35.40
CA HIS A 140 -0.44 -19.64 -34.70
C HIS A 140 -1.20 -18.50 -34.01
N VAL A 141 -2.12 -17.84 -34.72
CA VAL A 141 -2.94 -16.76 -34.15
C VAL A 141 -3.77 -17.25 -32.96
N ARG A 142 -4.32 -18.46 -33.03
CA ARG A 142 -5.04 -19.07 -31.91
C ARG A 142 -4.14 -19.26 -30.69
N ARG A 143 -2.91 -19.76 -30.88
CA ARG A 143 -1.94 -19.90 -29.78
C ARG A 143 -1.59 -18.55 -29.17
N ASP A 144 -1.32 -17.54 -30.00
CA ASP A 144 -1.00 -16.19 -29.51
C ASP A 144 -2.17 -15.58 -28.72
N TYR A 145 -3.41 -15.84 -29.15
CA TYR A 145 -4.61 -15.43 -28.43
C TYR A 145 -4.74 -16.13 -27.07
N ASP A 146 -4.49 -17.44 -27.01
CA ASP A 146 -4.50 -18.22 -25.77
C ASP A 146 -3.42 -17.68 -24.79
N ASP A 147 -2.21 -17.38 -25.29
CA ASP A 147 -1.12 -16.77 -24.49
C ASP A 147 -1.49 -15.36 -23.97
N VAL A 148 -2.23 -14.57 -24.76
CA VAL A 148 -2.77 -13.28 -24.31
C VAL A 148 -3.82 -13.48 -23.22
N CYS A 149 -4.71 -14.47 -23.36
CA CYS A 149 -5.73 -14.78 -22.36
C CYS A 149 -5.10 -15.20 -21.03
N GLU A 150 -4.06 -16.05 -21.03
CA GLU A 150 -3.35 -16.44 -19.81
C GLU A 150 -2.69 -15.25 -19.11
N ARG A 151 -2.06 -14.35 -19.89
CA ARG A 151 -1.50 -13.10 -19.37
C ARG A 151 -2.57 -12.16 -18.79
N LEU A 152 -3.75 -12.13 -19.39
CA LEU A 152 -4.87 -11.35 -18.88
C LEU A 152 -5.38 -11.92 -17.55
N CYS A 153 -5.58 -13.24 -17.46
CA CYS A 153 -5.99 -13.91 -16.22
C CYS A 153 -5.00 -13.69 -15.07
N SER A 154 -3.69 -13.78 -15.35
CA SER A 154 -2.66 -13.49 -14.34
C SER A 154 -2.65 -12.01 -13.94
N SER A 155 -2.88 -11.09 -14.87
CA SER A 155 -3.06 -9.67 -14.55
C SER A 155 -4.31 -9.40 -13.71
N GLU A 156 -5.41 -10.11 -13.94
CA GLU A 156 -6.64 -9.98 -13.16
C GLU A 156 -6.43 -10.47 -11.72
N ALA A 157 -5.75 -11.61 -11.54
CA ALA A 157 -5.38 -12.10 -10.21
C ALA A 157 -4.48 -11.10 -9.45
N ALA A 158 -3.47 -10.53 -10.11
CA ALA A 158 -2.61 -9.51 -9.50
C ALA A 158 -3.39 -8.24 -9.13
N LEU A 159 -4.38 -7.85 -9.93
CA LEU A 159 -5.24 -6.70 -9.65
C LEU A 159 -6.13 -6.96 -8.43
N ASP A 160 -6.65 -8.17 -8.28
CA ASP A 160 -7.45 -8.55 -7.11
C ASP A 160 -6.61 -8.57 -5.83
N ASP A 161 -5.35 -9.01 -5.89
CA ASP A 161 -4.44 -8.94 -4.75
C ASP A 161 -4.13 -7.48 -4.38
N ALA A 162 -3.86 -6.61 -5.36
CA ALA A 162 -3.68 -5.18 -5.12
C ALA A 162 -4.93 -4.51 -4.50
N ARG A 163 -6.13 -4.95 -4.88
CA ARG A 163 -7.39 -4.49 -4.26
C ARG A 163 -7.49 -4.91 -2.80
N LYS A 164 -7.11 -6.14 -2.47
CA LYS A 164 -7.09 -6.63 -1.08
C LYS A 164 -6.10 -5.83 -0.23
N GLU A 165 -4.90 -5.58 -0.76
CA GLU A 165 -3.89 -4.75 -0.09
C GLU A 165 -4.39 -3.32 0.16
N LEU A 166 -5.03 -2.70 -0.83
CA LEU A 166 -5.64 -1.38 -0.68
C LEU A 166 -6.69 -1.38 0.43
N GLU A 167 -7.54 -2.40 0.51
CA GLU A 167 -8.55 -2.50 1.57
C GLU A 167 -7.92 -2.66 2.97
N ILE A 168 -6.81 -3.39 3.08
CA ILE A 168 -6.04 -3.48 4.34
C ILE A 168 -5.48 -2.10 4.72
N ILE A 169 -4.84 -1.40 3.79
CA ILE A 169 -4.29 -0.06 4.03
C ILE A 169 -5.40 0.93 4.39
N ARG A 170 -6.57 0.83 3.75
CA ARG A 170 -7.73 1.68 4.05
C ARG A 170 -8.22 1.49 5.48
N LYS A 171 -8.28 0.24 5.97
CA LYS A 171 -8.63 -0.07 7.36
C LYS A 171 -7.57 0.47 8.33
N GLN A 172 -6.30 0.29 8.03
CA GLN A 172 -5.19 0.82 8.85
C GLN A 172 -5.23 2.34 8.95
N ASN A 173 -5.43 3.04 7.83
CA ASN A 173 -5.57 4.50 7.80
C ASN A 173 -6.75 4.98 8.65
N LYS A 174 -7.87 4.25 8.63
CA LYS A 174 -9.03 4.57 9.48
C LYS A 174 -8.67 4.47 10.97
N THR A 175 -7.99 3.40 11.38
CA THR A 175 -7.54 3.24 12.78
C THR A 175 -6.54 4.32 13.18
N GLN A 176 -5.60 4.69 12.30
CA GLN A 176 -4.67 5.79 12.57
C GLN A 176 -5.38 7.13 12.69
N GLN A 177 -6.40 7.38 11.87
CA GLN A 177 -7.22 8.59 11.96
C GLN A 177 -7.95 8.68 13.30
N GLU A 178 -8.56 7.57 13.77
CA GLU A 178 -9.21 7.49 15.09
C GLU A 178 -8.20 7.75 16.23
N GLN A 179 -6.95 7.26 16.11
CA GLN A 179 -5.88 7.55 17.07
C GLN A 179 -5.47 9.03 17.08
N ILE A 180 -5.37 9.66 15.91
CA ILE A 180 -5.07 11.09 15.79
C ILE A 180 -6.18 11.92 16.45
N GLU A 181 -7.44 11.59 16.21
CA GLU A 181 -8.59 12.27 16.82
C GLU A 181 -8.57 12.13 18.35
N SER A 182 -8.27 10.93 18.87
CA SER A 182 -8.11 10.70 20.32
C SER A 182 -6.98 11.54 20.92
N LEU A 183 -5.80 11.58 20.28
CA LEU A 183 -4.67 12.38 20.75
C LEU A 183 -4.94 13.89 20.67
N GLN A 184 -5.71 14.34 19.68
CA GLN A 184 -6.14 15.73 19.59
C GLN A 184 -7.10 16.10 20.73
N ALA A 185 -8.02 15.21 21.10
CA ALA A 185 -8.89 15.41 22.25
C ALA A 185 -8.10 15.47 23.57
N GLU A 186 -7.15 14.56 23.78
CA GLU A 186 -6.29 14.57 24.96
C GLU A 186 -5.44 15.85 25.04
N LYS A 187 -4.86 16.28 23.91
CA LYS A 187 -4.15 17.56 23.83
C LYS A 187 -5.03 18.73 24.27
N PHE A 188 -6.29 18.77 23.83
CA PHE A 188 -7.22 19.84 24.22
C PHE A 188 -7.48 19.82 25.74
N ILE A 189 -7.72 18.65 26.33
CA ILE A 189 -7.92 18.48 27.77
C ILE A 189 -6.69 18.96 28.56
N LEU A 190 -5.49 18.54 28.14
CA LEU A 190 -4.23 18.94 28.78
C LEU A 190 -3.98 20.45 28.68
N GLN A 191 -4.34 21.07 27.56
CA GLN A 191 -4.25 22.53 27.40
C GLN A 191 -5.22 23.26 28.35
N GLU A 192 -6.44 22.76 28.53
CA GLU A 192 -7.40 23.32 29.48
C GLU A 192 -6.91 23.19 30.92
N LEU A 193 -6.41 22.01 31.31
CA LEU A 193 -5.84 21.77 32.64
C LEU A 193 -4.63 22.66 32.91
N LEU A 194 -3.74 22.84 31.93
CA LEU A 194 -2.61 23.75 32.04
C LEU A 194 -3.07 25.20 32.21
N ALA A 195 -4.11 25.63 31.50
CA ALA A 195 -4.67 26.98 31.65
C ALA A 195 -5.26 27.18 33.06
N LYS A 196 -6.00 26.19 33.58
CA LYS A 196 -6.53 26.21 34.96
C LYS A 196 -5.41 26.28 35.99
N SER A 197 -4.40 25.43 35.89
CA SER A 197 -3.26 25.42 36.80
C SER A 197 -2.48 26.75 36.77
N LYS A 198 -2.29 27.35 35.60
CA LYS A 198 -1.69 28.70 35.49
C LYS A 198 -2.53 29.76 36.19
N ALA A 199 -3.85 29.74 36.01
CA ALA A 199 -4.75 30.68 36.67
C ALA A 199 -4.73 30.54 38.20
N GLU A 200 -4.71 29.30 38.71
CA GLU A 200 -4.57 29.02 40.15
C GLU A 200 -3.22 29.51 40.70
N CYS A 201 -2.13 29.29 39.97
CA CYS A 201 -0.81 29.80 40.35
C CYS A 201 -0.80 31.34 40.44
N HIS A 202 -1.39 32.03 39.44
CA HIS A 202 -1.54 33.48 39.48
C HIS A 202 -2.38 33.94 40.68
N LYS A 203 -3.50 33.27 40.97
CA LYS A 203 -4.36 33.56 42.12
C LYS A 203 -3.61 33.40 43.44
N ILE A 204 -2.84 32.32 43.59
CA ILE A 204 -2.03 32.08 44.79
C ILE A 204 -0.95 33.16 44.94
N ASN A 205 -0.24 33.51 43.86
CA ASN A 205 0.74 34.60 43.88
C ASN A 205 0.12 35.95 44.29
N GLU A 206 -1.09 36.26 43.80
CA GLU A 206 -1.82 37.47 44.19
C GLU A 206 -2.21 37.44 45.68
N MET A 207 -2.65 36.30 46.21
CA MET A 207 -2.91 36.14 47.65
C MET A 207 -1.63 36.33 48.49
N TYR A 208 -0.49 35.81 48.04
CA TYR A 208 0.77 36.02 48.76
C TYR A 208 1.23 37.48 48.69
N ALA A 209 1.11 38.14 47.54
CA ALA A 209 1.46 39.55 47.40
C ALA A 209 0.57 40.45 48.27
N THR A 210 -0.74 40.20 48.31
CA THR A 210 -1.69 40.95 49.17
C THR A 210 -1.42 40.71 50.66
N ARG A 211 -1.16 39.46 51.06
CA ARG A 211 -0.75 39.14 52.44
C ARG A 211 0.57 39.80 52.82
N GLN A 212 1.56 39.80 51.93
CA GLN A 212 2.84 40.46 52.16
C GLN A 212 2.66 41.97 52.35
N ALA A 213 1.85 42.62 51.50
CA ALA A 213 1.55 44.04 51.63
C ALA A 213 0.86 44.36 52.97
N ALA A 214 -0.14 43.57 53.37
CA ALA A 214 -0.84 43.75 54.65
C ALA A 214 0.08 43.58 55.87
N LEU A 215 0.99 42.59 55.84
CA LEU A 215 1.97 42.39 56.91
C LEU A 215 2.98 43.55 56.99
N ILE A 216 3.38 44.11 55.85
CA ILE A 216 4.26 45.29 55.82
C ILE A 216 3.53 46.50 56.43
N GLU A 217 2.27 46.74 56.05
CA GLU A 217 1.45 47.82 56.60
C GLU A 217 1.31 47.69 58.12
N GLN A 218 0.98 46.49 58.63
CA GLN A 218 0.90 46.23 60.08
C GLN A 218 2.24 46.45 60.79
N ASN A 219 3.36 46.11 60.16
CA ASN A 219 4.68 46.33 60.74
C ASN A 219 5.00 47.82 60.84
N GLU A 220 4.68 48.60 59.81
CA GLU A 220 4.84 50.05 59.83
C GLU A 220 3.93 50.71 60.87
N THR A 221 2.67 50.28 61.03
CA THR A 221 1.79 50.78 62.10
C THR A 221 2.34 50.44 63.50
N LEU A 222 2.86 49.23 63.70
CA LEU A 222 3.47 48.86 64.98
C LEU A 222 4.74 49.67 65.28
N LYS A 223 5.55 49.99 64.26
CA LYS A 223 6.71 50.87 64.42
C LYS A 223 6.30 52.30 64.80
N THR A 224 5.25 52.84 64.19
CA THR A 224 4.74 54.18 64.56
C THR A 224 4.22 54.18 65.98
N ASP A 225 3.42 53.18 66.36
CA ASP A 225 2.88 53.05 67.72
C ASP A 225 4.01 52.91 68.75
N PHE A 226 5.05 52.12 68.43
CA PHE A 226 6.23 51.97 69.28
C PHE A 226 6.99 53.30 69.44
N ALA A 227 7.14 54.07 68.36
CA ALA A 227 7.79 55.38 68.41
C ALA A 227 6.98 56.36 69.28
N ASP A 228 5.66 56.38 69.15
CA ASP A 228 4.76 57.22 69.95
C ASP A 228 4.82 56.87 71.44
N VAL A 229 4.78 55.56 71.77
CA VAL A 229 4.92 55.10 73.17
C VAL A 229 6.30 55.45 73.72
N SER A 230 7.36 55.28 72.93
CA SER A 230 8.72 55.62 73.35
C SER A 230 8.88 57.12 73.60
N ALA A 231 8.29 57.98 72.78
CA ALA A 231 8.27 59.43 73.01
C ALA A 231 7.54 59.80 74.30
N ARG A 232 6.36 59.21 74.54
CA ARG A 232 5.60 59.42 75.78
C ARG A 232 6.35 58.94 77.03
N LEU A 233 7.09 57.83 76.91
CA LEU A 233 7.94 57.33 77.99
C LEU A 233 9.07 58.33 78.30
N GLN A 234 9.71 58.86 77.26
CA GLN A 234 10.75 59.88 77.41
C GLN A 234 10.19 61.15 78.08
N ASP A 235 9.03 61.65 77.67
CA ASP A 235 8.37 62.79 78.31
C ASP A 235 8.09 62.53 79.80
N GLN A 236 7.68 61.31 80.15
CA GLN A 236 7.47 60.91 81.55
C GLN A 236 8.78 60.82 82.34
N GLU A 237 9.85 60.29 81.74
CA GLU A 237 11.17 60.27 82.36
C GLU A 237 11.69 61.69 82.61
N GLU A 238 11.50 62.61 81.66
CA GLU A 238 11.85 64.03 81.80
C GLU A 238 11.06 64.69 82.93
N PHE A 239 9.74 64.43 83.01
CA PHE A 239 8.89 64.90 84.11
C PHE A 239 9.31 64.33 85.47
N MET A 240 9.64 63.04 85.53
CA MET A 240 10.11 62.37 86.76
C MET A 240 11.46 62.95 87.22
N GLN A 241 12.39 63.19 86.29
CA GLN A 241 13.64 63.86 86.60
C GLN A 241 13.42 65.28 87.14
N GLN A 242 12.43 66.00 86.63
CA GLN A 242 12.05 67.32 87.14
C GLN A 242 11.51 67.23 88.58
N ILE A 243 10.64 66.27 88.88
CA ILE A 243 10.15 66.01 90.25
C ILE A 243 11.32 65.68 91.18
N ILE A 244 12.28 64.84 90.75
CA ILE A 244 13.45 64.50 91.56
C ILE A 244 14.28 65.76 91.87
N LYS A 245 14.49 66.65 90.90
CA LYS A 245 15.19 67.93 91.11
C LYS A 245 14.46 68.82 92.12
N GLU A 246 13.14 68.97 91.98
CA GLU A 246 12.31 69.75 92.91
C GLU A 246 12.33 69.15 94.32
N LYS A 247 12.23 67.82 94.43
CA LYS A 247 12.35 67.10 95.69
C LYS A 247 13.69 67.35 96.36
N VAL A 248 14.80 67.32 95.62
CA VAL A 248 16.14 67.65 96.15
C VAL A 248 16.21 69.10 96.62
N LEU A 249 15.62 70.05 95.89
CA LEU A 249 15.55 71.45 96.30
C LEU A 249 14.76 71.61 97.61
N VAL A 250 13.58 71.00 97.71
CA VAL A 250 12.75 71.04 98.92
C VAL A 250 13.44 70.34 100.09
N GLU A 251 14.12 69.20 99.87
CA GLU A 251 14.94 68.55 100.89
C GLU A 251 16.07 69.45 101.37
N MET A 252 16.70 70.22 100.48
CA MET A 252 17.72 71.21 100.83
C MET A 252 17.13 72.36 101.66
N GLU A 253 15.98 72.90 101.26
CA GLU A 253 15.26 73.95 102.01
C GLU A 253 14.80 73.47 103.39
N LEU A 254 14.25 72.25 103.48
CA LEU A 254 13.89 71.60 104.75
C LEU A 254 15.12 71.39 105.63
N LYS A 255 16.25 70.93 105.06
CA LYS A 255 17.50 70.75 105.79
C LYS A 255 18.04 72.09 106.32
N ASP A 256 17.93 73.16 105.55
CA ASP A 256 18.28 74.51 105.99
C ASP A 256 17.35 75.03 107.09
N LEU A 257 16.04 74.79 106.99
CA LEU A 257 15.05 75.11 108.03
C LEU A 257 15.28 74.30 109.31
N VAL A 258 15.59 73.01 109.22
CA VAL A 258 15.94 72.16 110.36
C VAL A 258 17.26 72.62 111.00
N ASN A 259 18.26 72.98 110.21
CA ASN A 259 19.52 73.53 110.72
C ASN A 259 19.31 74.88 111.43
N LYS A 260 18.46 75.76 110.88
CA LYS A 260 18.04 77.01 111.54
C LYS A 260 17.21 76.76 112.80
N SER A 261 16.30 75.78 112.77
CA SER A 261 15.49 75.33 113.91
C SER A 261 16.35 74.77 115.04
N ASN A 262 17.35 73.92 114.72
CA ASN A 262 18.30 73.36 115.67
C ASN A 262 19.24 74.42 116.28
N GLN A 263 19.49 75.54 115.58
CA GLN A 263 20.15 76.72 116.19
C GLN A 263 19.23 77.53 117.12
N SER A 264 17.90 77.39 116.99
CA SER A 264 16.91 78.10 117.81
C SER A 264 16.25 77.27 118.93
N ASN A 265 16.39 75.94 118.92
CA ASN A 265 15.77 75.03 119.89
C ASN A 265 16.80 74.34 120.81
N SER A 266 17.51 75.13 121.61
CA SER A 266 17.94 74.65 122.93
C SER A 266 16.76 74.85 123.90
N LYS A 267 16.06 73.75 124.21
CA LYS A 267 14.86 73.63 125.07
C LYS A 267 13.53 73.75 124.32
N LEU A 268 12.92 72.60 124.03
CA LEU A 268 11.72 72.19 124.76
C LEU A 268 11.41 70.71 124.48
N ASP A 269 11.23 70.00 125.58
CA ASP A 269 10.77 68.63 125.71
C ASP A 269 9.29 68.57 125.35
N ARG A 270 8.90 67.72 124.39
CA ARG A 270 7.52 67.20 124.21
C ARG A 270 7.49 66.06 123.19
N SER A 271 7.32 64.87 123.76
CA SER A 271 6.61 63.72 123.23
C SER A 271 5.61 64.01 122.10
N ILE A 272 5.84 63.41 120.92
CA ILE A 272 4.77 62.83 120.10
C ILE A 272 5.31 61.52 119.51
N ASP A 273 4.79 60.42 120.07
CA ASP A 273 4.83 59.09 119.50
C ASP A 273 3.94 59.07 118.25
N VAL A 274 4.52 58.84 117.08
CA VAL A 274 3.78 58.60 115.84
C VAL A 274 4.32 57.33 115.20
N SER A 275 3.75 56.22 115.63
CA SER A 275 3.69 54.99 114.86
C SER A 275 2.86 55.24 113.58
N TYR A 276 3.53 55.57 112.48
CA TYR A 276 2.99 55.26 111.16
C TYR A 276 3.52 53.89 110.76
N THR A 277 2.63 52.92 110.85
CA THR A 277 2.78 51.54 110.39
C THR A 277 3.15 51.51 108.91
N GLU A 278 4.34 51.00 108.63
CA GLU A 278 4.87 50.66 107.30
C GLU A 278 3.91 49.75 106.50
N ASP A 279 3.00 49.06 107.19
CA ASP A 279 1.95 48.19 106.64
C ASP A 279 0.91 48.88 105.76
N GLN A 280 0.76 50.21 105.81
CA GLN A 280 -0.20 50.93 104.94
C GLN A 280 0.36 51.34 103.58
N MET A 281 1.69 51.34 103.37
CA MET A 281 2.27 51.61 102.05
C MET A 281 2.44 50.36 101.18
N ILE A 282 2.50 49.18 101.80
CA ILE A 282 2.62 47.91 101.06
C ILE A 282 1.28 47.53 100.41
N SER A 283 0.15 47.85 101.05
CA SER A 283 -1.18 47.52 100.51
C SER A 283 -1.61 48.40 99.31
N THR A 284 -1.02 49.59 99.14
CA THR A 284 -1.29 50.45 97.96
C THR A 284 -0.35 50.19 96.78
N LEU A 285 0.77 49.47 97.00
CA LEU A 285 1.67 49.02 95.93
C LEU A 285 1.24 47.67 95.32
N GLU A 286 0.38 46.91 96.00
CA GLU A 286 -0.23 45.67 95.48
C GLU A 286 -1.48 45.92 94.59
N GLY A 287 -1.95 47.18 94.50
CA GLY A 287 -3.14 47.58 93.74
C GLY A 287 -2.91 48.08 92.31
N ILE A 288 -1.65 48.18 91.85
CA ILE A 288 -1.32 48.60 90.49
C ILE A 288 -0.60 47.44 89.78
N SER A 289 -1.31 46.34 89.65
CA SER A 289 -1.06 45.38 88.59
C SER A 289 -1.70 45.96 87.33
N PRO A 290 -0.95 46.37 86.29
CA PRO A 290 -1.57 46.52 84.99
C PRO A 290 -1.99 45.12 84.57
N GLU A 291 -3.30 44.88 84.52
CA GLU A 291 -3.88 43.87 83.66
C GLU A 291 -3.44 44.17 82.21
N THR A 292 -2.23 43.73 81.83
CA THR A 292 -1.97 43.31 80.46
C THR A 292 -2.73 42.01 80.29
N LYS A 293 -4.03 42.13 80.02
CA LYS A 293 -4.78 41.15 79.25
C LYS A 293 -4.07 41.02 77.90
N PHE A 294 -3.08 40.14 77.86
CA PHE A 294 -2.78 39.43 76.62
C PHE A 294 -4.07 38.66 76.31
N SER A 295 -4.84 39.19 75.36
CA SER A 295 -5.91 38.45 74.73
C SER A 295 -5.30 37.20 74.11
N GLN A 296 -5.34 36.12 74.87
CA GLN A 296 -5.18 34.77 74.38
C GLN A 296 -6.50 34.37 73.72
N ASP A 297 -6.80 35.02 72.59
CA ASP A 297 -7.91 34.69 71.71
C ASP A 297 -7.42 34.88 70.27
N HIS A 298 -6.62 33.91 69.81
CA HIS A 298 -6.57 33.46 68.42
C HIS A 298 -5.99 32.04 68.42
N GLN A 299 -6.71 31.14 69.10
CA GLN A 299 -6.55 29.71 68.95
C GLN A 299 -7.63 29.19 68.00
N LEU A 300 -7.68 29.75 66.79
CA LEU A 300 -8.46 29.24 65.66
C LEU A 300 -7.71 29.64 64.38
N ASP A 301 -6.94 28.71 63.80
CA ASP A 301 -7.10 28.26 62.40
C ASP A 301 -5.99 27.34 61.85
N GLU A 302 -5.09 26.79 62.67
CA GLU A 302 -4.17 25.75 62.16
C GLU A 302 -4.87 24.41 61.87
N ASP A 303 -6.02 24.13 62.49
CA ASP A 303 -6.78 22.91 62.26
C ASP A 303 -7.71 22.97 61.03
N VAL A 304 -8.05 24.16 60.53
CA VAL A 304 -8.85 24.32 59.30
C VAL A 304 -7.96 24.15 58.06
N PHE A 305 -6.69 24.56 58.13
CA PHE A 305 -5.73 24.38 57.03
C PHE A 305 -5.23 22.93 56.90
N MET A 306 -5.20 22.15 58.00
CA MET A 306 -4.76 20.75 57.99
C MET A 306 -5.89 19.72 57.80
N ASN A 307 -7.16 20.08 58.04
CA ASN A 307 -8.29 19.17 57.80
C ASN A 307 -8.88 19.26 56.38
N THR A 308 -8.61 20.30 55.58
CA THR A 308 -9.04 20.32 54.16
C THR A 308 -8.18 19.43 53.25
N PHE A 309 -7.04 18.93 53.73
CA PHE A 309 -6.13 18.05 52.99
C PHE A 309 -6.10 16.60 53.50
N LYS A 310 -6.91 16.24 54.51
CA LYS A 310 -6.87 14.93 55.16
C LYS A 310 -7.92 13.93 54.66
N ASP A 311 -8.97 14.38 53.99
CA ASP A 311 -10.07 13.50 53.55
C ASP A 311 -9.86 12.82 52.17
N GLU A 312 -8.71 13.03 51.52
CA GLU A 312 -8.29 12.25 50.34
C GLU A 312 -6.91 11.59 50.50
N ALA A 313 -6.63 11.04 51.69
CA ALA A 313 -5.50 10.14 51.87
C ALA A 313 -5.76 8.77 51.19
N CYS A 314 -5.55 8.70 49.88
CA CYS A 314 -5.17 7.46 49.21
C CYS A 314 -3.74 7.09 49.66
N PRO A 315 -3.49 5.87 50.17
CA PRO A 315 -2.19 5.52 50.74
C PRO A 315 -1.22 5.09 49.63
N SER A 316 -0.51 6.05 49.01
CA SER A 316 0.75 5.73 48.30
C SER A 316 1.56 6.97 47.91
N ALA A 317 2.87 6.85 48.14
CA ALA A 317 3.95 7.57 47.46
C ALA A 317 4.27 9.00 47.93
N ASN A 318 5.01 9.10 49.02
CA ASN A 318 6.04 10.13 49.16
C ASN A 318 7.17 9.83 48.13
N MET A 319 6.96 10.20 46.87
CA MET A 319 8.00 10.22 45.85
C MET A 319 8.20 11.69 45.43
N SER A 320 9.45 12.14 45.45
CA SER A 320 9.83 13.47 44.99
C SER A 320 9.52 13.61 43.49
N LEU A 321 9.06 14.79 43.07
CA LEU A 321 8.81 15.15 41.65
C LEU A 321 10.04 14.87 40.76
N PHE A 322 11.25 14.92 41.32
CA PHE A 322 12.48 14.58 40.63
C PHE A 322 12.69 13.07 40.44
N ASP A 323 12.12 12.23 41.31
CA ASP A 323 12.15 10.78 41.18
C ASP A 323 11.10 10.28 40.18
N GLU A 324 9.94 10.94 40.06
CA GLU A 324 8.93 10.63 39.05
C GLU A 324 9.42 10.96 37.61
N ILE A 325 10.16 12.06 37.46
CA ILE A 325 10.82 12.40 36.18
C ILE A 325 11.94 11.40 35.88
N ARG A 326 12.75 11.02 36.88
CA ARG A 326 13.82 10.00 36.70
C ARG A 326 13.26 8.62 36.35
N LEU A 327 12.11 8.23 36.90
CA LEU A 327 11.45 6.97 36.59
C LEU A 327 10.71 7.00 35.25
N SER A 328 10.17 8.16 34.82
CA SER A 328 9.61 8.35 33.47
C SER A 328 10.69 8.23 32.38
N PHE A 329 11.90 8.74 32.60
CA PHE A 329 13.02 8.55 31.67
C PHE A 329 13.72 7.18 31.83
N GLY A 330 13.62 6.54 33.01
CA GLY A 330 14.13 5.20 33.27
C GLY A 330 13.27 4.06 32.69
N SER A 331 11.95 4.25 32.60
CA SER A 331 11.01 3.26 32.06
C SER A 331 11.04 3.12 30.54
N PHE A 332 11.67 4.05 29.80
CA PHE A 332 11.94 3.88 28.37
C PHE A 332 13.06 2.89 28.04
N LYS A 333 13.66 2.23 29.04
CA LYS A 333 14.77 1.27 28.84
C LYS A 333 14.44 -0.19 29.10
N LYS A 334 13.16 -0.60 29.07
CA LYS A 334 12.85 -2.04 29.24
C LYS A 334 11.63 -2.52 28.44
N LYS A 335 11.83 -2.63 27.12
CA LYS A 335 11.38 -3.78 26.29
C LYS A 335 11.98 -3.65 24.88
N GLU A 336 13.01 -4.47 24.67
CA GLU A 336 13.51 -5.04 23.40
C GLU A 336 13.10 -4.36 22.07
N ASN A 337 14.02 -3.61 21.46
CA ASN A 337 14.84 -4.13 20.35
C ASN A 337 15.98 -3.14 20.08
N GLU A 338 17.19 -3.49 20.49
CA GLU A 338 18.39 -2.76 20.09
C GLU A 338 18.58 -2.86 18.58
N ARG A 339 18.28 -1.78 17.86
CA ARG A 339 19.06 -1.41 16.68
C ARG A 339 19.58 0.01 16.88
N CYS A 340 20.91 0.08 16.86
CA CYS A 340 21.72 1.29 16.93
C CYS A 340 21.12 2.45 16.10
N PRO A 341 21.31 3.72 16.53
CA PRO A 341 21.00 4.89 15.70
C PRO A 341 21.76 4.93 14.35
N LYS A 342 22.79 4.08 14.19
CA LYS A 342 23.49 3.85 12.92
C LYS A 342 22.60 3.21 11.84
N ASP A 343 21.60 2.41 12.20
CA ASP A 343 20.72 1.77 11.23
C ASP A 343 19.60 2.71 10.76
N SER A 344 19.20 3.66 11.61
CA SER A 344 18.32 4.77 11.19
C SER A 344 19.02 5.69 10.19
N LEU A 345 20.31 5.97 10.38
CA LEU A 345 21.09 6.76 9.43
C LEU A 345 21.30 6.03 8.09
N LYS A 346 21.58 4.72 8.14
CA LYS A 346 21.66 3.87 6.93
C LYS A 346 20.33 3.81 6.19
N SER A 347 19.21 3.69 6.91
CA SER A 347 17.86 3.74 6.33
C SER A 347 17.61 5.07 5.61
N LEU A 348 18.01 6.19 6.22
CA LEU A 348 17.87 7.51 5.64
C LEU A 348 18.75 7.69 4.38
N PHE A 349 19.99 7.18 4.40
CA PHE A 349 20.86 7.14 3.22
C PHE A 349 20.33 6.21 2.12
N GLN A 350 19.67 5.11 2.49
CA GLN A 350 19.07 4.17 1.56
C GLN A 350 17.83 4.77 0.88
N ILE A 351 16.97 5.46 1.63
CA ILE A 351 15.82 6.21 1.10
C ILE A 351 16.32 7.34 0.18
N PHE A 352 17.36 8.07 0.58
CA PHE A 352 17.97 9.12 -0.22
C PHE A 352 18.58 8.57 -1.53
N ALA A 353 19.24 7.41 -1.48
CA ALA A 353 19.79 6.75 -2.66
C ALA A 353 18.69 6.28 -3.62
N VAL A 354 17.58 5.74 -3.11
CA VAL A 354 16.42 5.35 -3.91
C VAL A 354 15.78 6.57 -4.58
N LEU A 355 15.62 7.68 -3.86
CA LEU A 355 15.11 8.94 -4.41
C LEU A 355 16.03 9.50 -5.51
N CYS A 356 17.34 9.50 -5.29
CA CYS A 356 18.31 9.91 -6.30
C CYS A 356 18.28 9.00 -7.54
N PHE A 357 18.09 7.69 -7.34
CA PHE A 357 17.98 6.72 -8.44
C PHE A 357 16.69 6.93 -9.24
N CYS A 358 15.55 7.13 -8.58
CA CYS A 358 14.29 7.48 -9.24
C CYS A 358 14.38 8.80 -10.01
N ALA A 359 15.00 9.83 -9.43
CA ALA A 359 15.23 11.11 -10.11
C ALA A 359 16.13 10.95 -11.35
N SER A 360 17.16 10.11 -11.24
CA SER A 360 18.07 9.79 -12.36
C SER A 360 17.35 9.03 -13.48
N ILE A 361 16.48 8.07 -13.14
CA ILE A 361 15.65 7.36 -14.13
C ILE A 361 14.70 8.33 -14.81
N VAL A 362 13.99 9.19 -14.06
CA VAL A 362 13.08 10.19 -14.64
C VAL A 362 13.82 11.15 -15.58
N PHE A 363 15.03 11.58 -15.20
CA PHE A 363 15.88 12.42 -16.03
C PHE A 363 16.38 11.66 -17.28
N LEU A 364 16.83 10.41 -17.16
CA LEU A 364 17.24 9.58 -18.30
C LEU A 364 16.08 9.29 -19.25
N TYR A 365 14.88 9.03 -18.72
CA TYR A 365 13.68 8.78 -19.51
C TYR A 365 13.20 10.04 -20.22
N GLY A 366 13.35 11.21 -19.58
CA GLY A 366 13.13 12.51 -20.20
C GLY A 366 14.15 12.83 -21.30
N ALA A 367 15.44 12.55 -21.05
CA ALA A 367 16.53 12.83 -21.99
C ALA A 367 16.56 11.86 -23.18
N THR A 368 16.18 10.60 -22.99
CA THR A 368 16.07 9.61 -24.10
C THR A 368 14.88 9.91 -25.01
N ARG A 369 13.76 10.45 -24.49
CA ARG A 369 12.66 10.97 -25.32
C ARG A 369 12.99 12.28 -26.02
N ALA A 370 13.76 13.18 -25.40
CA ALA A 370 14.19 14.42 -26.05
C ALA A 370 15.11 14.18 -27.26
N ARG A 371 15.77 13.03 -27.34
CA ARG A 371 16.68 12.67 -28.44
C ARG A 371 16.03 11.83 -29.55
N GLY A 372 14.79 11.35 -29.35
CA GLY A 372 14.05 10.52 -30.29
C GLY A 372 12.65 11.05 -30.53
N GLY A 373 12.51 12.08 -31.37
CA GLY A 373 11.20 12.58 -31.77
C GLY A 373 11.20 14.05 -32.17
N HIS A 374 11.78 14.35 -33.34
CA HIS A 374 11.24 15.47 -34.12
C HIS A 374 9.81 15.08 -34.55
N CYS A 375 8.91 16.05 -34.45
CA CYS A 375 7.50 16.05 -34.85
C CYS A 375 6.45 15.75 -33.76
N ALA A 376 5.68 16.83 -33.52
CA ALA A 376 4.28 16.89 -33.13
C ALA A 376 3.89 16.71 -31.65
N GLY A 377 3.37 17.82 -31.10
CA GLY A 377 2.21 17.81 -30.22
C GLY A 377 2.50 17.61 -28.73
N VAL A 378 2.77 18.73 -28.04
CA VAL A 378 2.57 18.81 -26.59
C VAL A 378 1.10 18.51 -26.27
N PRO A 379 0.82 17.78 -25.17
CA PRO A 379 -0.05 18.39 -24.18
C PRO A 379 0.58 18.39 -22.78
N ALA A 380 0.34 19.51 -22.12
CA ALA A 380 0.65 19.83 -20.74
C ALA A 380 0.46 18.67 -19.76
N ARG A 381 1.53 18.32 -19.03
CA ARG A 381 1.46 17.75 -17.66
C ARG A 381 2.77 17.70 -16.88
N TRP A 382 3.87 18.22 -17.43
CA TRP A 382 5.17 18.22 -16.75
C TRP A 382 5.45 19.43 -15.85
N LEU A 383 4.49 20.35 -15.70
CA LEU A 383 4.57 21.40 -14.68
C LEU A 383 4.54 20.82 -13.25
N ALA A 384 4.02 19.61 -13.05
CA ALA A 384 3.94 18.96 -11.74
C ALA A 384 5.28 18.47 -11.19
N ALA A 385 6.28 18.16 -12.04
CA ALA A 385 7.57 17.66 -11.55
C ALA A 385 8.41 18.76 -10.87
N ARG A 386 8.29 20.01 -11.36
CA ARG A 386 8.93 21.18 -10.75
C ARG A 386 8.25 21.57 -9.45
N GLU A 387 6.91 21.52 -9.41
CA GLU A 387 6.12 21.76 -8.18
C GLU A 387 6.35 20.69 -7.12
N PHE A 388 6.54 19.43 -7.51
CA PHE A 388 6.87 18.34 -6.59
C PHE A 388 8.28 18.51 -5.97
N LEU A 389 9.27 18.90 -6.77
CA LEU A 389 10.60 19.24 -6.27
C LEU A 389 10.59 20.45 -5.34
N ASP A 390 9.77 21.46 -5.64
CA ASP A 390 9.63 22.67 -4.81
C ASP A 390 8.89 22.38 -3.49
N ALA A 391 7.93 21.44 -3.50
CA ALA A 391 7.24 20.96 -2.30
C ALA A 391 8.12 20.07 -1.41
N VAL A 392 8.99 19.25 -2.00
CA VAL A 392 9.88 18.35 -1.25
C VAL A 392 11.14 19.07 -0.72
N LEU A 393 11.63 20.10 -1.41
CA LEU A 393 12.83 20.85 -1.02
C LEU A 393 12.54 22.14 -0.21
N ARG A 394 11.27 22.52 -0.02
CA ARG A 394 10.88 23.56 0.95
C ARG A 394 11.01 23.02 2.38
N VAL A 395 12.24 23.02 2.88
CA VAL A 395 12.51 23.00 4.31
C VAL A 395 11.95 24.31 4.88
N GLN A 396 10.76 24.26 5.48
CA GLN A 396 10.24 25.35 6.29
C GLN A 396 11.17 25.54 7.50
N TYR A 397 12.08 26.51 7.40
CA TYR A 397 12.69 27.12 8.58
C TYR A 397 11.62 27.95 9.28
N VAL A 398 10.83 27.32 10.15
CA VAL A 398 10.09 28.04 11.19
C VAL A 398 11.07 28.28 12.34
N GLY A 399 11.90 29.30 12.15
CA GLY A 399 12.66 29.91 13.23
C GLY A 399 11.95 31.18 13.66
N GLU A 400 11.07 31.08 14.65
CA GLU A 400 10.70 32.25 15.46
C GLU A 400 11.94 32.65 16.27
N VAL A 401 12.60 33.71 15.82
CA VAL A 401 13.60 34.43 16.61
C VAL A 401 12.91 35.70 17.11
N PRO A 402 12.75 35.91 18.42
CA PRO A 402 12.29 37.19 18.94
C PRO A 402 13.45 38.19 18.87
N MET A 403 13.20 39.39 18.33
CA MET A 403 13.95 40.59 18.68
C MET A 403 13.11 41.42 19.64
#